data_AF-A0AAD3S9S1-F1
#
_entry.id   AF-A0AAD3S9S1-F1
#
_cell.length_a   1.000
_cell.length_b   1.000
_cell.length_c   1.000
_cell.angle_alpha   90.00
_cell.angle_beta   90.00
_cell.angle_gamma   90.00
#
_symmetry.space_group_name_H-M   'P 1'
#
loop_
_entity.id
_entity.type
_entity.pdbx_description
1 polymer ?
#
loop_
_entity_poly.entity_id
_entity_poly.type
_entity_poly.pdbx_seq_one_letter_code
_entity_poly.pdbx_strand_id
1 'polypeptide(L)'
;MNFGVGFSGGEADDELEAQIHIWKHMFNFINSIVLNCVVELSIPDAIHEYGEPMSLSALASTLHINPTKVQALGRLMRILTQSGFFYIKKFITQNDNEEEGLNSLVDVGGGNGTMTKAIADAYPQLSCICFDLPHVIDGIQETANMTFVSGDMFKEIPQVDAILLKVLS
;
A
#
# COMPACT_ATOMS: atom_id res chain seq x y z
N MET A 1 -24.85 19.35 -41.34
CA MET A 1 -24.10 20.06 -40.29
C MET A 1 -24.30 19.29 -38.99
N ASN A 2 -23.22 18.86 -38.34
CA ASN A 2 -23.13 18.30 -36.96
C ASN A 2 -23.38 19.43 -35.91
N PHE A 3 -23.46 19.32 -34.56
CA PHE A 3 -22.98 18.42 -33.45
C PHE A 3 -23.99 18.55 -32.26
N GLY A 4 -24.06 17.77 -31.14
CA GLY A 4 -23.06 17.07 -30.31
C GLY A 4 -23.66 16.29 -29.11
N VAL A 5 -22.78 15.75 -28.24
CA VAL A 5 -22.86 14.58 -27.31
C VAL A 5 -23.33 14.89 -25.86
N GLY A 6 -23.92 13.93 -25.11
CA GLY A 6 -23.30 13.15 -23.99
C GLY A 6 -24.31 13.02 -22.82
N PHE A 7 -24.41 11.97 -21.97
CA PHE A 7 -23.42 11.09 -21.34
C PHE A 7 -23.99 9.67 -21.10
N SER A 8 -23.11 8.66 -21.22
CA SER A 8 -23.28 7.30 -20.70
C SER A 8 -22.45 7.14 -19.42
N GLY A 9 -23.08 6.95 -18.26
CA GLY A 9 -22.42 6.44 -17.04
C GLY A 9 -22.42 4.92 -17.10
N GLY A 10 -21.23 4.31 -17.08
CA GLY A 10 -21.03 2.90 -17.42
C GLY A 10 -20.97 1.98 -16.19
N GLU A 11 -21.41 0.75 -16.41
CA GLU A 11 -21.38 -0.44 -15.54
C GLU A 11 -20.06 -0.65 -14.76
N ALA A 12 -18.94 -0.09 -15.25
CA ALA A 12 -17.61 -0.18 -14.64
C ALA A 12 -17.46 0.67 -13.35
N ASP A 13 -18.17 1.79 -13.23
CA ASP A 13 -18.11 2.65 -12.03
C ASP A 13 -18.82 2.00 -10.85
N ASP A 14 -19.95 1.33 -11.11
CA ASP A 14 -20.72 0.61 -10.10
C ASP A 14 -19.94 -0.62 -9.58
N GLU A 15 -19.20 -1.31 -10.45
CA GLU A 15 -18.33 -2.41 -10.06
C GLU A 15 -17.12 -1.94 -9.24
N LEU A 16 -16.51 -0.81 -9.60
CA LEU A 16 -15.42 -0.21 -8.84
C LEU A 16 -15.87 0.20 -7.43
N GLU A 17 -17.04 0.81 -7.28
CA GLU A 17 -17.59 1.18 -5.97
C GLU A 17 -17.95 -0.05 -5.13
N ALA A 18 -18.52 -1.10 -5.74
CA ALA A 18 -18.78 -2.37 -5.07
C ALA A 18 -17.47 -3.02 -4.59
N GLN A 19 -16.43 -3.00 -5.42
CA GLN A 19 -15.10 -3.46 -5.04
C GLN A 19 -14.55 -2.62 -3.87
N ILE A 20 -14.58 -1.28 -3.95
CA ILE A 20 -14.13 -0.38 -2.86
C ILE A 20 -14.86 -0.69 -1.56
N HIS A 21 -16.16 -0.97 -1.60
CA HIS A 21 -16.96 -1.29 -0.42
C HIS A 21 -16.53 -2.63 0.21
N ILE A 22 -16.36 -3.66 -0.60
CA ILE A 22 -15.86 -4.98 -0.15
C ILE A 22 -14.43 -4.84 0.41
N TRP A 23 -13.59 -4.05 -0.25
CA TRP A 23 -12.23 -3.75 0.20
C TRP A 23 -12.22 -3.07 1.57
N LYS A 24 -13.04 -2.03 1.78
CA LYS A 24 -13.18 -1.37 3.09
C LYS A 24 -13.58 -2.37 4.17
N HIS A 25 -14.49 -3.29 3.86
CA HIS A 25 -14.92 -4.32 4.81
C HIS A 25 -13.82 -5.35 5.14
N MET A 26 -13.07 -5.79 4.12
CA MET A 26 -11.95 -6.72 4.28
C MET A 26 -10.77 -6.07 5.04
N PHE A 27 -10.45 -4.81 4.73
CA PHE A 27 -9.44 -4.04 5.46
C PHE A 27 -9.82 -3.81 6.93
N ASN A 28 -11.11 -3.66 7.24
CA ASN A 28 -11.57 -3.59 8.63
C ASN A 28 -11.30 -4.90 9.41
N PHE A 29 -11.42 -6.06 8.77
CA PHE A 29 -11.07 -7.33 9.41
C PHE A 29 -9.55 -7.45 9.65
N ILE A 30 -8.74 -7.04 8.66
CA ILE A 30 -7.27 -6.96 8.80
C ILE A 30 -6.88 -6.07 9.97
N ASN A 31 -7.58 -4.93 10.15
CA ASN A 31 -7.34 -4.02 11.27
C ASN A 31 -7.57 -4.69 12.63
N SER A 32 -8.56 -5.57 12.77
CA SER A 32 -8.77 -6.29 14.05
C SER A 32 -7.64 -7.26 14.37
N ILE A 33 -7.08 -7.96 13.38
CA ILE A 33 -5.93 -8.88 13.59
C ILE A 33 -4.66 -8.07 13.86
N VAL A 34 -4.46 -6.98 13.11
CA VAL A 34 -3.33 -6.07 13.28
C VAL A 34 -3.35 -5.43 14.66
N LEU A 35 -4.52 -5.01 15.17
CA LEU A 35 -4.67 -4.48 16.52
C LEU A 35 -4.34 -5.51 17.62
N ASN A 36 -4.70 -6.78 17.44
CA ASN A 36 -4.29 -7.82 18.39
C ASN A 36 -2.76 -7.94 18.46
N CYS A 37 -2.09 -7.95 17.30
CA CYS A 37 -0.63 -8.00 17.26
C CYS A 37 0.00 -6.76 17.93
N VAL A 38 -0.58 -5.57 17.76
CA VAL A 38 -0.13 -4.32 18.39
C VAL A 38 -0.21 -4.38 19.92
N VAL A 39 -1.32 -4.91 20.45
CA VAL A 39 -1.52 -5.09 21.89
C VAL A 39 -0.57 -6.16 22.44
N GLU A 40 -0.45 -7.31 21.77
CA GLU A 40 0.46 -8.40 22.18
C GLU A 40 1.93 -7.97 22.18
N LEU A 41 2.34 -7.17 21.19
CA LEU A 41 3.68 -6.61 21.11
C LEU A 41 3.88 -5.41 22.05
N SER A 42 2.85 -4.96 22.79
CA SER A 42 2.92 -3.81 23.70
C SER A 42 3.43 -2.54 23.02
N ILE A 43 3.12 -2.36 21.73
CA ILE A 43 3.51 -1.17 20.95
C ILE A 43 2.95 0.12 21.59
N PRO A 44 1.68 0.18 22.02
CA PRO A 44 1.14 1.40 22.64
C PRO A 44 1.89 1.78 23.90
N ASP A 45 2.20 0.81 24.77
CA ASP A 45 2.92 1.04 26.02
C ASP A 45 4.34 1.50 25.76
N ALA A 46 5.05 0.86 24.83
CA ALA A 46 6.40 1.28 24.43
C ALA A 46 6.44 2.73 23.93
N ILE A 47 5.46 3.14 23.12
CA ILE A 47 5.36 4.53 22.64
C ILE A 47 4.98 5.47 23.79
N HIS A 48 4.06 5.06 24.68
CA HIS A 48 3.62 5.86 25.82
C HIS A 48 4.74 6.11 26.83
N GLU A 49 5.48 5.07 27.19
CA GLU A 49 6.61 5.14 28.13
C GLU A 49 7.76 5.99 27.60
N TYR A 50 7.97 6.01 26.28
CA TYR A 50 8.98 6.86 25.64
C TYR A 50 8.62 8.36 25.69
N GLY A 51 7.33 8.69 25.81
CA GLY A 51 6.85 10.05 26.10
C GLY A 51 6.87 11.04 24.93
N GLU A 52 7.45 10.67 23.79
CA GLU A 52 7.49 11.47 22.57
C GLU A 52 7.33 10.61 21.30
N PRO A 53 7.15 11.20 20.11
CA PRO A 53 7.07 10.43 18.88
C PRO A 53 8.33 9.60 18.65
N MET A 54 8.14 8.29 18.53
CA MET A 54 9.21 7.30 18.45
C MET A 54 9.54 6.96 16.99
N SER A 55 10.83 6.84 16.66
CA SER A 55 11.26 6.36 15.35
C SER A 55 11.06 4.84 15.20
N LEU A 56 10.96 4.34 13.96
CA LEU A 56 10.81 2.89 13.71
C LEU A 56 11.98 2.07 14.27
N SER A 57 13.20 2.61 14.23
CA SER A 57 14.39 1.94 14.77
C SER A 57 14.37 1.90 16.30
N ALA A 58 14.01 3.01 16.96
CA ALA A 58 13.87 3.06 18.42
C ALA A 58 12.75 2.11 18.90
N LEU A 59 11.64 2.04 18.16
CA LEU A 59 10.56 1.09 18.44
C LEU A 59 11.01 -0.36 18.31
N ALA A 60 11.70 -0.69 17.21
CA ALA A 60 12.25 -2.03 17.01
C ALA A 60 13.23 -2.43 18.12
N SER A 61 14.08 -1.50 18.55
CA SER A 61 15.02 -1.74 19.66
C SER A 61 14.30 -1.93 21.00
N THR A 62 13.32 -1.10 21.32
CA THR A 62 12.55 -1.16 22.59
C THR A 62 11.78 -2.47 22.70
N LEU A 63 11.19 -2.92 21.60
CA LEU A 63 10.43 -4.16 21.53
C LEU A 63 11.29 -5.40 21.29
N HIS A 64 12.63 -5.24 21.24
CA HIS A 64 13.59 -6.31 20.97
C HIS A 64 13.27 -7.11 19.70
N ILE A 65 12.81 -6.43 18.65
CA ILE A 65 12.43 -7.05 17.38
C ILE A 65 13.67 -7.52 16.64
N ASN A 66 13.62 -8.75 16.12
CA ASN A 66 14.70 -9.30 15.30
C ASN A 66 14.94 -8.38 14.08
N PRO A 67 16.21 -8.05 13.73
CA PRO A 67 16.53 -7.21 12.58
C PRO A 67 15.85 -7.61 11.27
N THR A 68 15.65 -8.91 11.03
CA THR A 68 14.97 -9.44 9.83
C THR A 68 13.48 -9.10 9.78
N LYS A 69 12.86 -8.75 10.92
CA LYS A 69 11.44 -8.43 11.06
C LYS A 69 11.16 -6.93 11.18
N VAL A 70 12.18 -6.08 11.18
CA VAL A 70 12.01 -4.62 11.26
C VAL A 70 11.22 -4.07 10.07
N GLN A 71 11.39 -4.65 8.88
CA GLN A 71 10.58 -4.28 7.72
C GLN A 71 9.10 -4.65 7.90
N ALA A 72 8.82 -5.81 8.50
CA ALA A 72 7.45 -6.22 8.81
C ALA A 72 6.82 -5.29 9.88
N LEU A 73 7.58 -4.87 10.89
CA LEU A 73 7.15 -3.84 11.85
C LEU A 73 6.86 -2.51 11.14
N GLY A 74 7.68 -2.09 10.19
CA GLY A 74 7.44 -0.89 9.38
C GLY A 74 6.12 -0.95 8.59
N ARG A 75 5.81 -2.11 7.99
CA ARG A 75 4.53 -2.34 7.30
C ARG A 75 3.34 -2.29 8.27
N LEU A 76 3.48 -2.92 9.45
CA LEU A 76 2.47 -2.88 10.51
C LEU A 76 2.16 -1.43 10.94
N MET A 77 3.20 -0.65 11.25
CA MET A 77 3.07 0.75 11.67
C MET A 77 2.47 1.63 10.56
N ARG A 78 2.76 1.34 9.28
CA ARG A 78 2.15 2.03 8.13
C ARG A 78 0.65 1.77 8.05
N ILE A 79 0.21 0.51 8.16
CA ILE A 79 -1.22 0.14 8.15
C ILE A 79 -1.98 0.85 9.28
N LEU A 80 -1.40 0.87 10.48
CA LEU A 80 -2.03 1.51 11.63
C LEU A 80 -2.11 3.03 11.51
N THR A 81 -1.10 3.65 10.91
CA THR A 81 -1.11 5.09 10.63
C THR A 81 -2.18 5.43 9.59
N GLN A 82 -2.25 4.65 8.52
CA GLN A 82 -3.26 4.81 7.46
C GLN A 82 -4.68 4.58 7.98
N SER A 83 -4.84 3.71 8.98
CA SER A 83 -6.12 3.44 9.64
C SER A 83 -6.47 4.45 10.74
N GLY A 84 -5.60 5.42 11.03
CA GLY A 84 -5.84 6.47 12.02
C GLY A 84 -5.60 6.08 13.48
N PHE A 85 -4.99 4.92 13.75
CA PHE A 85 -4.63 4.50 15.13
C PHE A 85 -3.35 5.19 15.64
N PHE A 86 -2.43 5.55 14.74
CA PHE A 86 -1.24 6.35 15.04
C PHE A 86 -1.09 7.48 14.01
N TYR A 87 -0.26 8.47 14.32
CA TYR A 87 0.09 9.55 13.39
C TYR A 87 1.60 9.67 13.28
N ILE A 88 2.08 10.04 12.10
CA ILE A 88 3.49 10.38 11.88
C ILE A 88 3.68 11.85 12.19
N LYS A 89 4.58 12.19 13.13
CA LYS A 89 5.02 13.57 13.33
C LYS A 89 6.14 13.89 12.34
N LYS A 90 5.83 14.68 11.32
CA LYS A 90 6.87 15.29 10.48
C LYS A 90 7.57 16.38 11.29
N PHE A 91 8.88 16.24 11.48
CA PHE A 91 9.69 17.34 11.99
C PHE A 91 9.95 18.28 10.82
N ILE A 92 9.35 19.48 10.85
CA ILE A 92 9.60 20.49 9.83
C ILE A 92 11.06 20.93 9.96
N THR A 93 11.94 20.37 9.13
CA THR A 93 13.13 21.10 8.70
C THR A 93 12.64 22.22 7.78
N GLN A 94 13.16 23.44 7.96
CA GLN A 94 12.84 24.56 7.08
C GLN A 94 13.29 24.22 5.65
N ASN A 95 12.45 23.53 4.88
CA ASN A 95 12.43 23.58 3.41
C ASN A 95 11.32 22.79 2.70
N ASP A 96 10.48 21.97 3.34
CA ASP A 96 9.61 21.09 2.51
C ASP A 96 8.11 21.43 2.62
N ASN A 97 7.67 22.27 1.68
CA ASN A 97 6.26 22.40 1.25
C ASN A 97 5.89 21.29 0.25
N GLU A 98 6.41 20.09 0.43
CA GLU A 98 6.06 18.93 -0.40
C GLU A 98 5.56 17.83 0.55
N GLU A 99 4.27 17.50 0.45
CA GLU A 99 3.83 16.17 0.83
C GLU A 99 4.71 15.19 0.04
N GLU A 100 5.66 14.52 0.71
CA GLU A 100 6.39 13.38 0.15
C GLU A 100 5.38 12.30 -0.28
N GLY A 101 4.87 12.44 -1.50
CA GLY A 101 4.03 11.47 -2.17
C GLY A 101 4.87 10.28 -2.62
N LEU A 102 4.24 9.12 -2.74
CA LEU A 102 4.87 7.96 -3.38
C LEU A 102 4.99 8.27 -4.89
N ASN A 103 6.17 8.07 -5.47
CA ASN A 103 6.38 8.21 -6.91
C ASN A 103 6.24 6.87 -7.64
N SER A 104 6.47 5.76 -6.92
CA SER A 104 6.40 4.41 -7.48
C SER A 104 5.83 3.36 -6.51
N LEU A 105 5.04 2.44 -7.06
CA LEU A 105 4.41 1.32 -6.35
C LEU A 105 4.60 0.02 -7.12
N VAL A 106 4.87 -1.08 -6.43
CA VAL A 106 4.79 -2.45 -6.99
C VAL A 106 3.71 -3.25 -6.28
N ASP A 107 2.79 -3.85 -7.02
CA ASP A 107 1.80 -4.83 -6.57
C ASP A 107 2.33 -6.24 -6.84
N VAL A 108 2.79 -6.91 -5.78
CA VAL A 108 3.38 -8.25 -5.85
C VAL A 108 2.30 -9.30 -5.72
N GLY A 109 2.21 -10.19 -6.71
CA GLY A 109 1.08 -11.10 -6.87
C GLY A 109 -0.16 -10.40 -7.46
N GLY A 110 0.05 -9.36 -8.26
CA GLY A 110 -1.03 -8.52 -8.80
C GLY A 110 -1.89 -9.20 -9.87
N GLY A 111 -1.52 -10.40 -10.32
CA GLY A 111 -2.27 -11.19 -11.29
C GLY A 111 -2.47 -10.45 -12.61
N ASN A 112 -3.72 -10.28 -13.02
CA ASN A 112 -4.07 -9.54 -14.22
C ASN A 112 -3.98 -8.00 -14.07
N GLY A 113 -3.57 -7.51 -12.91
CA GLY A 113 -3.34 -6.09 -12.66
C GLY A 113 -4.60 -5.25 -12.48
N THR A 114 -5.77 -5.85 -12.22
CA THR A 114 -7.02 -5.10 -11.95
C THR A 114 -6.85 -4.06 -10.86
N MET A 115 -6.19 -4.45 -9.76
CA MET A 115 -5.94 -3.57 -8.62
C MET A 115 -4.89 -2.50 -8.92
N THR A 116 -3.77 -2.91 -9.52
CA THR A 116 -2.74 -1.99 -10.01
C THR A 116 -3.33 -0.93 -10.95
N LYS A 117 -4.30 -1.33 -11.80
CA LYS A 117 -4.98 -0.42 -12.72
C LYS A 117 -5.85 0.59 -11.99
N ALA A 118 -6.67 0.16 -11.04
CA ALA A 118 -7.47 1.07 -10.22
C ALA A 118 -6.61 2.09 -9.47
N ILE A 119 -5.45 1.67 -8.96
CA ILE A 119 -4.50 2.57 -8.28
C ILE A 119 -3.87 3.55 -9.27
N ALA A 120 -3.42 3.07 -10.42
CA ALA A 120 -2.84 3.91 -11.46
C ALA A 120 -3.85 4.96 -11.96
N ASP A 121 -5.13 4.59 -12.12
CA ASP A 121 -6.19 5.51 -12.55
C ASP A 121 -6.55 6.54 -11.47
N ALA A 122 -6.55 6.15 -10.19
CA ALA A 122 -6.79 7.06 -9.06
C ALA A 122 -5.62 8.04 -8.82
N TYR A 123 -4.39 7.63 -9.15
CA TYR A 123 -3.18 8.43 -8.97
C TYR A 123 -2.34 8.46 -10.27
N PRO A 124 -2.73 9.26 -11.28
CA PRO A 124 -2.06 9.26 -12.58
C PRO A 124 -0.57 9.60 -12.55
N GLN A 125 -0.11 10.31 -11.52
CA GLN A 125 1.28 10.67 -11.27
C GLN A 125 2.13 9.54 -10.65
N LEU A 126 1.49 8.47 -10.17
CA LEU A 126 2.16 7.33 -9.52
C LEU A 126 2.53 6.26 -10.57
N SER A 127 3.81 5.94 -10.67
CA SER A 127 4.28 4.84 -11.53
C SER A 127 3.98 3.49 -10.88
N CYS A 128 3.09 2.69 -11.48
CA CYS A 128 2.66 1.42 -10.92
C CYS A 128 3.25 0.21 -11.68
N ILE A 129 3.74 -0.78 -10.94
CA ILE A 129 4.21 -2.06 -11.48
C ILE A 129 3.29 -3.16 -10.97
N CYS A 130 2.70 -3.96 -11.87
CA CYS A 130 2.09 -5.23 -11.53
C CYS A 130 3.12 -6.34 -11.67
N PHE A 131 3.52 -6.95 -10.56
CA PHE A 131 4.55 -7.97 -10.52
C PHE A 131 3.96 -9.36 -10.23
N ASP A 132 4.24 -10.33 -11.09
CA ASP A 132 3.80 -11.71 -10.89
C ASP A 132 4.72 -12.71 -11.62
N LEU A 133 4.43 -14.00 -11.48
CA LEU A 133 5.17 -15.06 -12.16
C LEU A 133 4.98 -14.96 -13.68
N PRO A 134 6.00 -15.34 -14.48
CA PRO A 134 5.95 -15.20 -15.95
C PRO A 134 4.71 -15.82 -16.62
N HIS A 135 4.21 -16.94 -16.10
CA HIS A 135 3.04 -17.63 -16.66
C HIS A 135 1.71 -16.97 -16.32
N VAL A 136 1.67 -16.07 -15.33
CA VAL A 136 0.45 -15.37 -14.89
C VAL A 136 0.19 -14.15 -15.77
N ILE A 137 1.25 -13.47 -16.19
CA ILE A 137 1.17 -12.19 -16.94
C ILE A 137 1.50 -12.33 -18.42
N ASP A 138 1.60 -13.57 -18.92
CA ASP A 138 1.85 -13.83 -20.33
C ASP A 138 0.71 -13.28 -21.21
N GLY A 139 1.06 -12.52 -22.25
CA GLY A 139 0.11 -11.93 -23.19
C GLY A 139 -0.71 -10.73 -22.68
N ILE A 140 -0.43 -10.20 -21.48
CA ILE A 140 -1.12 -9.00 -20.98
C ILE A 140 -0.52 -7.72 -21.58
N GLN A 141 -1.38 -6.79 -21.97
CA GLN A 141 -0.99 -5.53 -22.60
C GLN A 141 -0.81 -4.42 -21.55
N GLU A 142 0.29 -3.68 -21.64
CA GLU A 142 0.60 -2.55 -20.73
C GLU A 142 -0.31 -1.34 -20.97
N THR A 143 -0.43 -0.45 -19.97
CA THR A 143 -1.15 0.82 -20.08
C THR A 143 -0.24 2.00 -19.72
N ALA A 144 -0.64 3.24 -20.04
CA ALA A 144 0.27 4.40 -20.05
C ALA A 144 0.98 4.71 -18.72
N ASN A 145 0.40 4.33 -17.58
CA ASN A 145 0.91 4.58 -16.23
C ASN A 145 1.08 3.29 -15.40
N MET A 146 1.04 2.13 -16.06
CA MET A 146 1.15 0.83 -15.41
C MET A 146 1.88 -0.18 -16.29
N THR A 147 2.93 -0.80 -15.74
CA THR A 147 3.73 -1.83 -16.39
C THR A 147 3.54 -3.19 -15.75
N PHE A 148 3.80 -4.25 -16.52
CA PHE A 148 3.82 -5.62 -16.03
C PHE A 148 5.26 -6.12 -15.97
N VAL A 149 5.68 -6.61 -14.80
CA VAL A 149 7.04 -7.14 -14.61
C VAL A 149 6.94 -8.59 -14.16
N SER A 150 7.46 -9.50 -14.99
CA SER A 150 7.53 -10.91 -14.64
C SER A 150 8.72 -11.16 -13.73
N GLY A 151 8.54 -11.92 -12.66
CA GLY A 151 9.64 -12.33 -11.81
C GLY A 151 9.22 -13.27 -10.69
N ASP A 152 10.18 -13.59 -9.83
CA ASP A 152 9.97 -14.40 -8.64
C ASP A 152 10.27 -13.53 -7.42
N MET A 153 9.24 -13.21 -6.63
CA MET A 153 9.38 -12.34 -5.45
C MET A 153 10.33 -12.90 -4.38
N PHE A 154 10.57 -14.22 -4.38
CA PHE A 154 11.53 -14.85 -3.46
C PHE A 154 12.97 -14.65 -3.91
N LYS A 155 13.20 -14.24 -5.15
CA LYS A 155 14.52 -13.90 -5.68
C LYS A 155 14.74 -12.40 -5.66
N GLU A 156 13.83 -11.65 -6.26
CA GLU A 156 13.97 -10.21 -6.45
C GLU A 156 12.60 -9.55 -6.67
N ILE A 157 12.43 -8.37 -6.07
CA ILE A 157 11.27 -7.50 -6.28
C ILE A 157 11.81 -6.18 -6.87
N PRO A 158 11.15 -5.56 -7.86
CA PRO A 158 11.54 -4.26 -8.41
C PRO A 158 11.72 -3.20 -7.32
N GLN A 159 12.75 -2.35 -7.48
CA GLN A 159 12.98 -1.24 -6.57
C GLN A 159 11.99 -0.10 -6.83
N VAL A 160 11.20 0.23 -5.81
CA VAL A 160 10.16 1.27 -5.83
C VAL A 160 9.97 1.82 -4.40
N ASP A 161 9.20 2.89 -4.26
CA ASP A 161 8.95 3.56 -2.97
C ASP A 161 8.02 2.74 -2.05
N ALA A 162 7.12 1.96 -2.64
CA ALA A 162 6.17 1.14 -1.89
C ALA A 162 5.93 -0.24 -2.54
N ILE A 163 5.74 -1.25 -1.69
CA ILE A 163 5.36 -2.60 -2.08
C ILE A 163 3.97 -2.89 -1.50
N LEU A 164 3.02 -3.22 -2.37
CA LEU A 164 1.73 -3.80 -2.05
C LEU A 164 1.86 -5.32 -2.15
N LEU A 165 1.48 -6.02 -1.08
CA LEU A 165 1.41 -7.48 -1.03
C LEU A 165 -0.02 -7.85 -0.69
N LYS A 166 -0.75 -8.41 -1.66
CA LYS A 166 -2.06 -9.00 -1.38
C LYS A 166 -1.84 -10.31 -0.64
N VAL A 167 -2.12 -10.32 0.66
CA VAL A 167 -2.19 -11.58 1.41
C VAL A 167 -3.42 -12.30 0.88
N LEU A 168 -3.21 -13.37 0.11
CA LEU A 168 -4.27 -14.28 -0.31
C LEU A 168 -4.96 -14.79 0.96
N SER A 169 -6.25 -14.49 1.09
CA SER A 169 -7.18 -15.18 2.00
C SER A 169 -7.70 -16.44 1.34
#